data_AF-A0A514C5X9-F1
#
_entry.id   AF-A0A514C5X9-F1
#
_cell.length_a   1.000
_cell.length_b   1.000
_cell.length_c   1.000
_cell.angle_alpha   90.00
_cell.angle_beta   90.00
_cell.angle_gamma   90.00
#
_symmetry.space_group_name_H-M   'P 1'
#
loop_
_entity.id
_entity.type
_entity.pdbx_description
1 polymer ?
#
loop_
_entity_poly.entity_id
_entity_poly.type
_entity_poly.pdbx_seq_one_letter_code
_entity_poly.pdbx_strand_id
1 'polypeptide(L)'
;MGVTALNKPAGRWCRHFSKSRGCAIYGDRPDDCRVFNCLWLLTDALDDDWKPSRAGFVLHSEQGGARLIVECDAARPHDWRREPYQATLRRWAAAPGQEVLVFAGTRGIRLGLTDTPVRRA
;
A
#
# COMPACT_ATOMS: atom_id res chain seq x y z
N MET A 1 -0.78 -7.75 -2.62
CA MET A 1 -1.62 -8.58 -1.73
C MET A 1 -2.33 -9.69 -2.49
N GLY A 2 -2.21 -10.94 -2.03
CA GLY A 2 -3.02 -12.09 -2.46
C GLY A 2 -4.14 -12.38 -1.46
N VAL A 3 -5.06 -13.29 -1.80
CA VAL A 3 -6.13 -13.74 -0.88
C VAL A 3 -6.26 -15.25 -0.98
N THR A 4 -5.83 -15.97 0.05
CA THR A 4 -5.72 -17.43 0.03
C THR A 4 -7.09 -18.09 -0.10
N ALA A 5 -8.08 -17.64 0.69
CA ALA A 5 -9.45 -18.18 0.66
C ALA A 5 -10.14 -18.09 -0.72
N LEU A 6 -9.66 -17.20 -1.60
CA LEU A 6 -10.18 -17.03 -2.97
C LEU A 6 -9.26 -17.61 -4.04
N ASN A 7 -8.16 -18.27 -3.66
CA ASN A 7 -7.07 -18.67 -4.55
C ASN A 7 -6.60 -17.51 -5.45
N LYS A 8 -6.60 -16.30 -4.89
CA LYS A 8 -6.27 -15.08 -5.61
C LYS A 8 -4.78 -14.79 -5.46
N PRO A 9 -3.97 -14.89 -6.53
CA PRO A 9 -2.56 -14.57 -6.45
C PRO A 9 -2.33 -13.06 -6.22
N ALA A 10 -1.18 -12.75 -5.60
CA ALA A 10 -0.73 -11.38 -5.43
C ALA A 10 -0.50 -10.69 -6.78
N GLY A 11 -0.80 -9.39 -6.86
CA GLY A 11 -0.55 -8.59 -8.06
C GLY A 11 -1.48 -8.86 -9.25
N ARG A 12 -2.46 -9.76 -9.12
CA ARG A 12 -3.53 -9.94 -10.12
C ARG A 12 -4.78 -9.21 -9.69
N TRP A 13 -5.72 -8.99 -10.61
CA TRP A 13 -7.06 -8.54 -10.24
C TRP A 13 -7.85 -9.66 -9.57
N CYS A 14 -8.76 -9.31 -8.65
CA CYS A 14 -9.69 -10.30 -8.08
C CYS A 14 -10.76 -10.64 -9.12
N ARG A 15 -11.11 -11.92 -9.28
CA ARG A 15 -12.19 -12.34 -10.21
C ARG A 15 -13.56 -11.76 -9.85
N HIS A 16 -13.75 -11.38 -8.58
CA HIS A 16 -15.00 -10.78 -8.09
C HIS A 16 -15.04 -9.26 -8.28
N PHE A 17 -13.96 -8.62 -8.71
CA PHE A 17 -13.90 -7.18 -8.93
C PHE A 17 -14.32 -6.81 -10.36
N SER A 18 -15.16 -5.79 -10.51
CA SER A 18 -15.33 -5.05 -11.75
C SER A 18 -15.19 -3.55 -11.53
N LYS A 19 -14.71 -2.83 -12.55
CA LYS A 19 -14.57 -1.36 -12.48
C LYS A 19 -15.91 -0.65 -12.25
N SER A 20 -17.01 -1.22 -12.76
CA SER A 20 -18.35 -0.60 -12.69
C SER A 20 -19.09 -0.86 -11.37
N ARG A 21 -18.77 -1.92 -10.63
CA ARG A 21 -19.53 -2.34 -9.44
C ARG A 21 -18.69 -2.63 -8.20
N GLY A 22 -17.36 -2.58 -8.31
CA GLY A 22 -16.47 -2.98 -7.22
C GLY A 22 -16.50 -4.50 -6.98
N CYS A 23 -16.43 -4.92 -5.72
CA CYS A 23 -16.44 -6.33 -5.36
C CYS A 23 -17.86 -6.91 -5.35
N ALA A 24 -18.15 -7.88 -6.21
CA ALA A 24 -19.46 -8.51 -6.33
C ALA A 24 -19.90 -9.31 -5.09
N ILE A 25 -18.94 -9.71 -4.24
CA ILE A 25 -19.19 -10.45 -2.99
C ILE A 25 -18.79 -9.61 -1.78
N TYR A 26 -18.92 -8.28 -1.83
CA TYR A 26 -18.41 -7.43 -0.76
C TYR A 26 -18.99 -7.80 0.62
N GLY A 27 -20.29 -8.13 0.69
CA GLY A 27 -20.96 -8.60 1.90
C GLY A 27 -20.39 -9.91 2.45
N ASP A 28 -19.97 -10.82 1.57
CA ASP A 28 -19.50 -12.19 1.86
C ASP A 28 -17.98 -12.35 1.72
N ARG A 29 -17.24 -11.24 1.62
CA ARG A 29 -15.79 -11.27 1.43
C ARG A 29 -15.11 -12.04 2.57
N PRO A 30 -14.04 -12.80 2.30
CA PRO A 30 -13.31 -13.53 3.34
C PRO A 30 -12.59 -12.58 4.29
N ASP A 31 -12.17 -13.10 5.44
CA ASP A 31 -11.54 -12.31 6.51
C ASP A 31 -10.29 -11.58 6.05
N ASP A 32 -9.44 -12.19 5.21
CA ASP A 32 -8.28 -11.56 4.57
C ASP A 32 -8.66 -10.22 3.89
N CYS A 33 -9.83 -10.16 3.26
CA CYS A 33 -10.34 -8.95 2.63
C CYS A 33 -11.02 -7.98 3.62
N ARG A 34 -11.46 -8.44 4.79
CA ARG A 34 -12.11 -7.61 5.82
C ARG A 34 -11.11 -6.87 6.68
N VAL A 35 -9.99 -7.52 7.01
CA VAL A 35 -8.99 -6.98 7.93
C VAL A 35 -8.15 -5.87 7.30
N PHE A 36 -8.07 -5.82 5.98
CA PHE A 36 -7.33 -4.77 5.29
C PHE A 36 -8.06 -3.42 5.37
N ASN A 37 -7.35 -2.43 5.88
CA ASN A 37 -7.71 -1.02 5.76
C ASN A 37 -6.45 -0.22 5.38
N CYS A 38 -6.59 0.72 4.45
CA CYS A 38 -5.51 1.67 4.15
C CYS A 38 -5.23 2.52 5.40
N LEU A 39 -3.97 2.83 5.70
CA LEU A 39 -3.60 3.69 6.82
C LEU A 39 -4.35 5.03 6.80
N TRP A 40 -4.60 5.59 5.61
CA TRP A 40 -5.40 6.82 5.45
C TRP A 40 -6.82 6.71 6.04
N LEU A 41 -7.44 5.53 6.04
CA LEU A 41 -8.75 5.32 6.68
C LEU A 41 -8.65 5.15 8.20
N LEU A 42 -7.45 4.89 8.73
CA LEU A 42 -7.22 4.51 10.12
C LEU A 42 -6.67 5.67 10.96
N THR A 43 -6.36 6.82 10.36
CA THR A 43 -5.79 7.96 11.07
C THR A 43 -6.26 9.28 10.47
N ASP A 44 -6.54 10.25 11.34
CA ASP A 44 -6.87 11.62 10.96
C ASP A 44 -5.62 12.47 10.66
N ALA A 45 -4.42 11.91 10.83
CA ALA A 45 -3.16 12.60 10.56
C ALA A 45 -2.85 12.75 9.06
N LEU A 46 -3.59 12.08 8.18
CA LEU A 46 -3.43 12.12 6.74
C LEU A 46 -4.63 12.81 6.10
N ASP A 47 -4.37 13.93 5.43
CA ASP A 47 -5.40 14.70 4.74
C ASP A 47 -5.93 13.99 3.47
N ASP A 48 -6.84 14.65 2.78
CA ASP A 48 -7.47 14.13 1.58
C ASP A 48 -6.50 13.84 0.44
N ASP A 49 -5.34 14.49 0.36
CA ASP A 49 -4.38 14.22 -0.72
C ASP A 49 -3.80 12.80 -0.60
N TRP A 50 -3.74 12.23 0.60
CA TRP A 50 -3.32 10.84 0.83
C TRP A 50 -4.37 9.79 0.45
N LYS A 51 -5.58 10.22 0.08
CA LYS A 51 -6.61 9.30 -0.41
C LYS A 51 -6.08 8.54 -1.64
N PRO A 52 -6.21 7.19 -1.70
CA PRO A 52 -5.56 6.39 -2.74
C PRO A 52 -5.89 6.79 -4.18
N SER A 53 -7.11 7.29 -4.43
CA SER A 53 -7.52 7.78 -5.74
C SER A 53 -6.75 9.04 -6.19
N ARG A 54 -6.19 9.83 -5.25
CA ARG A 54 -5.37 11.02 -5.52
C ARG A 54 -3.89 10.68 -5.45
N ALA A 55 -3.46 10.02 -4.38
CA ALA A 55 -2.06 9.70 -4.11
C ALA A 55 -1.48 8.65 -5.08
N GLY A 56 -2.30 7.77 -5.65
CA GLY A 56 -1.82 6.71 -6.55
C GLY A 56 -1.18 5.51 -5.86
N PHE A 57 -1.32 5.41 -4.54
CA PHE A 57 -0.85 4.28 -3.74
C PHE A 57 -1.76 4.02 -2.54
N VAL A 58 -1.63 2.85 -1.93
CA VAL A 58 -2.20 2.56 -0.60
C VAL A 58 -1.08 2.35 0.41
N LEU A 59 -1.37 2.64 1.67
CA LEU A 59 -0.46 2.48 2.80
C LEU A 59 -1.01 1.43 3.75
N HIS A 60 -0.16 0.56 4.27
CA HIS A 60 -0.53 -0.32 5.38
C HIS A 60 0.68 -0.65 6.23
N SER A 61 0.43 -0.96 7.50
CA SER A 61 1.47 -1.29 8.46
C SER A 61 1.59 -2.79 8.66
N GLU A 62 2.83 -3.25 8.79
CA GLU A 62 3.20 -4.61 9.20
C GLU A 62 4.00 -4.53 10.50
N GLN A 63 4.27 -5.69 11.12
CA GLN A 63 5.13 -5.80 12.31
C GLN A 63 4.72 -4.86 13.45
N GLY A 64 3.42 -4.76 13.73
CA GLY A 64 2.90 -3.91 14.81
C GLY A 64 3.11 -2.41 14.59
N GLY A 65 3.32 -1.96 13.35
CA GLY A 65 3.52 -0.54 13.03
C GLY A 65 4.95 -0.20 12.62
N ALA A 66 5.93 -1.01 13.03
CA ALA A 66 7.36 -0.76 12.79
C ALA A 66 7.73 -0.77 11.30
N ARG A 67 6.90 -1.38 10.44
CA ARG A 67 7.10 -1.38 8.99
C ARG A 67 5.89 -0.77 8.30
N LEU A 68 6.11 0.29 7.54
CA LEU A 68 5.13 0.86 6.62
C LEU A 68 5.39 0.34 5.21
N ILE A 69 4.33 -0.14 4.58
CA ILE A 69 4.33 -0.56 3.19
C ILE A 69 3.53 0.43 2.36
N VAL A 70 4.16 0.97 1.31
CA VAL A 70 3.55 1.83 0.29
C VAL A 70 3.40 1.02 -1.00
N GLU A 71 2.17 0.70 -1.38
CA GLU A 71 1.84 -0.06 -2.58
C GLU A 71 1.41 0.90 -3.69
N CYS A 72 2.31 1.18 -4.61
CA CYS A 72 2.01 2.03 -5.76
C CYS A 72 1.21 1.28 -6.82
N ASP A 73 0.31 2.00 -7.47
CA ASP A 73 -0.31 1.57 -8.73
C ASP A 73 0.81 1.30 -9.76
N ALA A 74 0.74 0.14 -10.42
CA ALA A 74 1.72 -0.25 -11.43
C ALA A 74 1.74 0.70 -12.64
N ALA A 75 0.62 1.37 -12.93
CA ALA A 75 0.55 2.40 -13.96
C ALA A 75 1.17 3.73 -13.52
N ARG A 76 1.34 3.95 -12.21
CA ARG A 76 1.84 5.19 -11.61
C ARG A 76 2.89 4.91 -10.53
N PRO A 77 3.99 4.19 -10.85
CA PRO A 77 4.95 3.69 -9.87
C PRO A 77 5.80 4.77 -9.18
N HIS A 78 5.67 6.03 -9.60
CA HIS A 78 6.45 7.16 -9.13
C HIS A 78 5.61 8.24 -8.43
N ASP A 79 4.29 8.07 -8.30
CA ASP A 79 3.43 9.08 -7.68
C ASP A 79 3.82 9.38 -6.21
N TRP A 80 4.38 8.39 -5.49
CA TRP A 80 4.91 8.58 -4.13
C TRP A 80 6.04 9.60 -4.03
N ARG A 81 6.70 9.96 -5.15
CA ARG A 81 7.76 10.97 -5.19
C ARG A 81 7.22 12.40 -5.30
N ARG A 82 5.91 12.57 -5.47
CA ARG A 82 5.29 13.90 -5.48
C ARG A 82 5.21 14.42 -4.05
N GLU A 83 5.28 15.73 -3.89
CA GLU A 83 4.94 16.36 -2.62
C GLU A 83 3.42 16.32 -2.38
N PRO A 84 2.97 16.18 -1.12
CA PRO A 84 3.76 16.14 0.12
C PRO A 84 4.28 14.74 0.51
N TYR A 85 4.05 13.73 -0.34
CA TYR A 85 4.28 12.32 -0.01
C TYR A 85 5.75 12.01 0.18
N GLN A 86 6.61 12.49 -0.72
CA GLN A 86 8.04 12.16 -0.68
C GLN A 86 8.70 12.62 0.62
N ALA A 87 8.54 13.90 0.97
CA ALA A 87 9.09 14.46 2.20
C ALA A 87 8.58 13.73 3.45
N THR A 88 7.28 13.39 3.47
CA THR A 88 6.67 12.68 4.60
C THR A 88 7.16 11.25 4.74
N LEU A 89 7.19 10.48 3.65
CA LEU A 89 7.68 9.10 3.67
C LEU A 89 9.16 9.03 4.06
N ARG A 90 9.98 9.99 3.60
CA ARG A 90 11.39 10.09 4.01
C ARG A 90 11.55 10.43 5.49
N ARG A 91 10.73 11.36 6.01
CA ARG A 91 10.71 11.68 7.45
C ARG A 91 10.38 10.46 8.30
N TRP A 92 9.39 9.66 7.90
CA TRP A 92 9.05 8.42 8.60
C TRP A 92 10.17 7.37 8.48
N ALA A 93 10.80 7.23 7.31
CA ALA A 93 11.93 6.30 7.14
C ALA A 93 13.16 6.68 7.98
N ALA A 94 13.29 7.95 8.36
CA ALA A 94 14.34 8.42 9.25
C ALA A 94 14.00 8.25 10.75
N ALA A 95 12.76 7.90 11.10
CA ALA A 95 12.35 7.71 12.48
C ALA A 95 12.99 6.42 13.06
N PRO A 96 13.53 6.45 14.30
CA PRO A 96 14.14 5.27 14.90
C PRO A 96 13.18 4.08 14.95
N GLY A 97 13.64 2.92 14.48
CA GLY A 97 12.86 1.69 14.47
C GLY A 97 11.77 1.60 13.41
N GLN A 98 11.62 2.61 12.54
CA GLN A 98 10.66 2.62 11.46
C GLN A 98 11.30 2.19 10.13
N GLU A 99 10.74 1.17 9.49
CA GLU A 99 11.05 0.80 8.11
C GLU A 99 9.95 1.32 7.18
N VAL A 100 10.34 1.89 6.03
CA VAL A 100 9.40 2.28 4.97
C VAL A 100 9.82 1.60 3.66
N LEU A 101 8.94 0.76 3.14
CA LEU A 101 9.13 0.06 1.87
C LEU A 101 8.12 0.57 0.84
N VAL A 102 8.61 0.97 -0.32
CA VAL A 102 7.77 1.38 -1.44
C VAL A 102 7.83 0.33 -2.54
N PHE A 103 6.69 -0.22 -2.94
CA PHE A 103 6.59 -1.27 -3.95
C PHE A 103 5.77 -0.81 -5.16
N ALA A 104 6.18 -1.27 -6.34
CA ALA A 104 5.38 -1.29 -7.55
C ALA A 104 5.43 -2.72 -8.13
N GLY A 105 4.39 -3.50 -7.88
CA GLY A 105 4.39 -4.94 -8.16
C GLY A 105 5.42 -5.69 -7.29
N THR A 106 6.34 -6.41 -7.93
CA THR A 106 7.38 -7.21 -7.21
C THR A 106 8.66 -6.42 -6.94
N ARG A 107 8.82 -5.25 -7.56
CA ARG A 107 9.98 -4.37 -7.37
C ARG A 107 9.67 -3.38 -6.27
N GLY A 108 10.63 -3.15 -5.39
CA GLY A 108 10.50 -2.12 -4.38
C GLY A 108 11.82 -1.49 -4.02
N ILE A 109 11.71 -0.51 -3.14
CA ILE A 109 12.81 0.25 -2.58
C ILE A 109 12.54 0.46 -1.10
N ARG A 110 13.55 0.21 -0.28
CA ARG A 110 13.58 0.61 1.14
C ARG A 110 14.14 2.01 1.19
N LEU A 111 13.39 2.92 1.80
CA LEU A 111 13.83 4.30 1.98
C LEU A 111 14.80 4.39 3.17
N GLY A 112 15.82 5.23 3.04
CA GLY A 112 16.81 5.49 4.09
C GLY A 112 17.68 6.68 3.71
N LEU A 113 18.85 6.82 4.37
CA LEU A 113 19.89 7.78 3.94
C LEU A 113 20.34 7.50 2.51
N THR A 114 20.51 6.21 2.22
CA THR A 114 20.69 5.69 0.87
C THR A 114 19.58 4.68 0.63
N ASP A 115 18.79 4.91 -0.42
CA ASP A 115 17.69 4.02 -0.74
C ASP A 115 18.23 2.66 -1.25
N THR A 116 17.71 1.53 -0.74
CA THR A 116 18.18 0.18 -1.13
C THR A 116 17.10 -0.59 -1.90
N PRO A 117 17.40 -1.19 -3.06
CA PRO A 117 16.43 -2.03 -3.77
C PRO A 117 15.98 -3.24 -2.95
N VAL A 118 14.70 -3.58 -3.06
CA VAL A 118 14.11 -4.80 -2.46
C VAL A 118 13.20 -5.50 -3.48
N ARG A 119 12.97 -6.80 -3.29
CA ARG A 119 11.97 -7.56 -4.04
C ARG A 119 11.06 -8.30 -3.10
N ARG A 120 9.81 -8.44 -3.53
CA ARG A 120 8.89 -9.42 -2.95
C ARG A 120 9.15 -10.79 -3.55
N ALA A 121 9.12 -11.79 -2.69
CA ALA A 121 9.10 -13.19 -3.09
C ALA A 121 7.83 -13.51 -3.89
#